data_AF-A0A956ANU8-F1
#
_entry.id   AF-A0A956ANU8-F1
#
_cell.length_a   1.000
_cell.length_b   1.000
_cell.length_c   1.000
_cell.angle_alpha   90.00
_cell.angle_beta   90.00
_cell.angle_gamma   90.00
#
_symmetry.space_group_name_H-M   'P 1'
#
loop_
_entity.id
_entity.type
_entity.pdbx_description
1 polymer ?
#
loop_
_entity_poly.entity_id
_entity_poly.type
_entity_poly.pdbx_seq_one_letter_code
_entity_poly.pdbx_strand_id
1 'polypeptide(L)'
;MSHQRLDQLAGALAAMGADGVRLDLVQRARLFKRSWVEMANALVFVRDRSYYLDWGYEDFYAYCSTELQMRRPTVDKLTGSFVALSRHAPNVLERDGVSEKIPTCDAVDYFAKALRGEPANDGTPYVEPSDDVIAELRAAVFEEGKPVQALRRQFNPLLHPRTDARERSQVIDKAHSAVRRLTKTLGQIEGLSAARVEQVQGALLALQADLDALLAQAKQELAEEEGSDAEAAQDQAWEHVG
;
A
#
# COMPACT_ATOMS: atom_id res chain seq x y z
N MET A 1 -16.71 3.29 6.62
CA MET A 1 -16.93 4.02 7.88
C MET A 1 -18.34 4.57 7.87
N SER A 2 -19.19 4.14 8.81
CA SER A 2 -20.49 4.80 9.00
C SER A 2 -20.26 6.01 9.91
N HIS A 3 -20.44 7.22 9.40
CA HIS A 3 -20.29 8.46 10.19
C HIS A 3 -21.15 8.42 11.47
N GLN A 4 -22.31 7.77 11.40
CA GLN A 4 -23.23 7.59 12.52
C GLN A 4 -22.60 6.89 13.75
N ARG A 5 -21.69 5.92 13.56
CA ARG A 5 -21.05 5.24 14.69
C ARG A 5 -20.02 6.12 15.39
N LEU A 6 -19.26 6.90 14.61
CA LEU A 6 -18.31 7.87 15.16
C LEU A 6 -19.04 9.02 15.87
N ASP A 7 -20.21 9.42 15.36
CA ASP A 7 -21.08 10.41 16.01
C ASP A 7 -21.56 9.91 17.38
N GLN A 8 -22.03 8.66 17.44
CA GLN A 8 -22.45 8.02 18.69
C GLN A 8 -21.29 7.89 19.69
N LEU A 9 -20.11 7.47 19.21
CA LEU A 9 -18.92 7.36 20.03
C LEU A 9 -18.51 8.73 20.60
N ALA A 10 -18.47 9.77 19.79
CA ALA A 10 -18.12 11.12 20.25
C ALA A 10 -19.07 11.62 21.34
N GLY A 11 -20.38 11.38 21.18
CA GLY A 11 -21.39 11.73 22.20
C GLY A 11 -21.21 10.94 23.50
N ALA A 12 -20.95 9.63 23.40
CA ALA A 12 -20.72 8.77 24.56
C ALA A 12 -19.45 9.18 25.32
N LEU A 13 -18.33 9.41 24.62
CA LEU A 13 -17.07 9.85 25.22
C LEU A 13 -17.22 11.20 25.92
N ALA A 14 -17.92 12.15 25.31
CA ALA A 14 -18.18 13.45 25.92
C ALA A 14 -19.01 13.33 27.20
N ALA A 15 -20.04 12.48 27.20
CA ALA A 15 -20.87 12.22 28.38
C ALA A 15 -20.09 11.53 29.52
N MET A 16 -19.10 10.70 29.18
CA MET A 16 -18.22 10.03 30.15
C MET A 16 -17.05 10.90 30.64
N GLY A 17 -16.92 12.14 30.15
CA GLY A 17 -15.83 13.04 30.54
C GLY A 17 -14.46 12.59 30.01
N ALA A 18 -14.43 11.95 28.83
CA ALA A 18 -13.17 11.60 28.16
C ALA A 18 -12.32 12.86 27.94
N ASP A 19 -11.00 12.68 27.90
CA ASP A 19 -10.08 13.79 27.70
C ASP A 19 -10.21 14.43 26.31
N GLY A 20 -9.74 15.67 26.21
CA GLY A 20 -9.82 16.46 24.98
C GLY A 20 -9.07 15.85 23.79
N VAL A 21 -8.03 15.04 24.01
CA VAL A 21 -7.24 14.43 22.94
C VAL A 21 -8.03 13.29 22.30
N ARG A 22 -8.65 12.41 23.11
CA ARG A 22 -9.49 11.32 22.60
C ARG A 22 -10.69 11.86 21.83
N LEU A 23 -11.34 12.89 22.35
CA LEU A 23 -12.47 13.56 21.68
C LEU A 23 -12.05 14.19 20.35
N ASP A 24 -10.96 14.97 20.32
CA ASP A 24 -10.44 15.61 19.10
C ASP A 24 -10.08 14.57 18.02
N LEU A 25 -9.47 13.44 18.41
CA LEU A 25 -9.11 12.38 17.47
C LEU A 25 -10.34 11.72 16.84
N VAL A 26 -11.40 11.44 17.61
CA VAL A 26 -12.66 10.92 17.05
C VAL A 26 -13.31 11.95 16.12
N GLN A 27 -13.24 13.24 16.44
CA GLN A 27 -13.75 14.31 15.57
C GLN A 27 -13.00 14.36 14.23
N ARG A 28 -11.66 14.30 14.25
CA ARG A 28 -10.84 14.27 13.04
C ARG A 28 -11.09 13.02 12.20
N ALA A 29 -11.36 11.87 12.83
CA ALA A 29 -11.71 10.65 12.11
C ALA A 29 -12.99 10.81 11.26
N ARG A 30 -13.95 11.63 11.71
CA ARG A 30 -15.18 11.95 10.95
C ARG A 30 -14.87 12.81 9.71
N LEU A 31 -13.89 13.70 9.84
CA LEU A 31 -13.49 14.65 8.79
C LEU A 31 -12.34 14.15 7.92
N PHE A 32 -11.83 12.94 8.16
CA PHE A 32 -10.67 12.37 7.49
C PHE A 32 -10.70 12.49 5.94
N LYS A 33 -11.88 12.30 5.32
CA LYS A 33 -12.04 12.44 3.87
C LYS A 33 -11.80 13.87 3.34
N ARG A 34 -11.86 14.88 4.21
CA ARG A 34 -11.66 16.29 3.89
C ARG A 34 -10.23 16.76 4.19
N SER A 35 -9.58 16.19 5.21
CA SER A 35 -8.19 16.52 5.57
C SER A 35 -7.48 15.29 6.14
N TRP A 36 -6.68 14.62 5.31
CA TRP A 36 -5.90 13.47 5.76
C TRP A 36 -4.74 13.88 6.69
N VAL A 37 -4.17 15.07 6.47
CA VAL A 37 -3.03 15.61 7.23
C VAL A 37 -3.39 15.81 8.69
N GLU A 38 -4.55 16.43 8.97
CA GLU A 38 -5.03 16.66 10.34
C GLU A 38 -5.23 15.35 11.11
N MET A 39 -5.85 14.36 10.45
CA MET A 39 -6.06 13.04 11.05
C MET A 39 -4.72 12.35 11.31
N ALA A 40 -3.80 12.40 10.36
CA ALA A 40 -2.49 11.76 10.48
C ALA A 40 -1.63 12.40 11.56
N ASN A 41 -1.64 13.73 11.69
CA ASN A 41 -0.97 14.46 12.77
C ASN A 41 -1.49 14.00 14.14
N ALA A 42 -2.81 13.95 14.31
CA ALA A 42 -3.42 13.52 15.58
C ALA A 42 -3.12 12.05 15.90
N LEU A 43 -3.09 11.17 14.89
CA LEU A 43 -2.66 9.78 15.06
C LEU A 43 -1.19 9.67 15.50
N VAL A 44 -0.28 10.42 14.87
CA VAL A 44 1.14 10.46 15.25
C VAL A 44 1.29 10.98 16.68
N PHE A 45 0.61 12.06 17.02
CA PHE A 45 0.61 12.62 18.38
C PHE A 45 0.14 11.63 19.44
N VAL A 46 -0.96 10.91 19.18
CA VAL A 46 -1.48 9.88 20.10
C VAL A 46 -0.55 8.69 20.22
N ARG A 47 0.03 8.24 19.11
CA ARG A 47 1.01 7.15 19.09
C ARG A 47 2.26 7.51 19.88
N ASP A 48 2.87 8.66 19.58
CA ASP A 48 4.16 9.06 20.12
C ASP A 48 4.08 9.36 21.63
N ARG A 49 2.91 9.79 22.12
CA ARG A 49 2.65 10.00 23.56
C ARG A 49 2.01 8.82 24.28
N SER A 50 1.71 7.75 23.54
CA SER A 50 1.09 6.54 24.08
C SER A 50 -0.25 6.75 24.82
N TYR A 51 -1.04 7.77 24.45
CA TYR A 51 -2.34 8.06 25.09
C TYR A 51 -3.31 6.88 25.06
N TYR A 52 -3.18 5.99 24.08
CA TYR A 52 -3.98 4.77 23.99
C TYR A 52 -3.83 3.84 25.22
N LEU A 53 -2.68 3.88 25.90
CA LEU A 53 -2.46 3.13 27.14
C LEU A 53 -3.31 3.69 28.28
N ASP A 54 -3.35 5.01 28.42
CA ASP A 54 -4.18 5.71 29.43
C ASP A 54 -5.67 5.46 29.20
N TRP A 55 -6.05 5.20 27.95
CA TRP A 55 -7.42 4.85 27.55
C TRP A 55 -7.77 3.38 27.75
N GLY A 56 -6.81 2.56 28.20
CA GLY A 56 -6.99 1.14 28.51
C GLY A 56 -6.82 0.18 27.33
N TYR A 57 -6.18 0.61 26.24
CA TYR A 57 -5.87 -0.27 25.10
C TYR A 57 -4.49 -0.89 25.24
N GLU A 58 -4.35 -2.14 24.81
CA GLU A 58 -3.07 -2.87 24.83
C GLU A 58 -2.04 -2.23 23.89
N ASP A 59 -2.49 -1.75 22.74
CA ASP A 59 -1.65 -1.11 21.75
C ASP A 59 -2.43 -0.06 20.92
N PHE A 60 -1.66 0.73 20.18
CA PHE A 60 -2.18 1.81 19.34
C PHE A 60 -3.15 1.31 18.24
N TYR A 61 -2.91 0.13 17.67
CA TYR A 61 -3.73 -0.44 16.62
C TYR A 61 -5.03 -1.05 17.16
N ALA A 62 -5.02 -1.59 18.37
CA ALA A 62 -6.22 -2.04 19.09
C ALA A 62 -7.18 -0.86 19.31
N TYR A 63 -6.65 0.29 19.74
CA TYR A 63 -7.43 1.53 19.81
C TYR A 63 -7.99 1.95 18.45
N CYS A 64 -7.12 2.08 17.43
CA CYS A 64 -7.52 2.54 16.10
C CYS A 64 -8.59 1.63 15.45
N SER A 65 -8.48 0.32 15.64
CA SER A 65 -9.43 -0.63 15.07
C SER A 65 -10.75 -0.66 15.82
N THR A 66 -10.73 -0.53 17.14
CA THR A 66 -11.92 -0.59 18.00
C THR A 66 -12.75 0.71 17.93
N GLU A 67 -12.11 1.85 18.19
CA GLU A 67 -12.81 3.14 18.30
C GLU A 67 -12.95 3.81 16.94
N LEU A 68 -11.83 3.93 16.22
CA LEU A 68 -11.78 4.69 14.96
C LEU A 68 -12.22 3.85 13.75
N GLN A 69 -12.37 2.54 13.91
CA GLN A 69 -12.68 1.59 12.82
C GLN A 69 -11.67 1.67 11.67
N MET A 70 -10.40 1.94 12.01
CA MET A 70 -9.29 2.04 11.08
C MET A 70 -8.48 0.76 11.11
N ARG A 71 -8.24 0.18 9.93
CA ARG A 71 -7.36 -0.98 9.80
C ARG A 71 -5.91 -0.53 9.88
N ARG A 72 -5.05 -1.39 10.44
CA ARG A 72 -3.61 -1.16 10.56
C ARG A 72 -2.95 -0.60 9.27
N PRO A 73 -3.17 -1.14 8.06
CA PRO A 73 -2.57 -0.58 6.85
C PRO A 73 -2.95 0.87 6.56
N THR A 74 -4.16 1.30 6.94
CA THR A 74 -4.60 2.70 6.79
C THR A 74 -3.89 3.61 7.78
N VAL A 75 -3.74 3.14 9.03
CA VAL A 75 -3.04 3.87 10.08
C VAL A 75 -1.55 4.01 9.76
N ASP A 76 -0.90 2.93 9.32
CA ASP A 76 0.50 2.92 8.92
C ASP A 76 0.77 3.88 7.76
N LYS A 77 -0.09 3.83 6.73
CA LYS A 77 -0.03 4.78 5.61
C LYS A 77 -0.12 6.23 6.09
N LEU A 78 -1.13 6.56 6.89
CA LEU A 78 -1.34 7.94 7.34
C LEU A 78 -0.18 8.46 8.17
N THR A 79 0.21 7.71 9.19
CA THR A 79 1.29 8.10 10.10
C THR A 79 2.63 8.17 9.36
N GLY A 80 2.93 7.19 8.48
CA GLY A 80 4.13 7.20 7.65
C GLY A 80 4.18 8.37 6.66
N SER A 81 3.07 8.64 5.96
CA SER A 81 2.97 9.79 5.05
C SER A 81 3.15 11.12 5.78
N PHE A 82 2.54 11.29 6.96
CA PHE A 82 2.68 12.54 7.72
C PHE A 82 4.11 12.77 8.23
N VAL A 83 4.78 11.72 8.70
CA VAL A 83 6.19 11.80 9.11
C VAL A 83 7.08 12.17 7.92
N ALA A 84 6.87 11.55 6.75
CA ALA A 84 7.62 11.89 5.54
C ALA A 84 7.37 13.33 5.09
N LEU A 85 6.12 13.77 5.09
CA LEU A 85 5.73 15.15 4.77
C LEU A 85 6.42 16.15 5.71
N SER A 86 6.33 15.93 7.02
CA SER A 86 6.91 16.80 8.05
C SER A 86 8.43 16.91 7.94
N ARG A 87 9.10 15.82 7.53
CA ARG A 87 10.56 15.77 7.39
C ARG A 87 11.08 16.38 6.09
N HIS A 88 10.43 16.07 4.97
CA HIS A 88 10.98 16.38 3.64
C HIS A 88 10.36 17.60 2.97
N ALA A 89 9.17 18.03 3.42
CA ALA A 89 8.46 19.17 2.88
C ALA A 89 7.57 19.84 3.96
N PRO A 90 8.15 20.35 5.07
CA PRO A 90 7.38 20.95 6.17
C PRO A 90 6.54 22.15 5.73
N ASN A 91 7.02 22.92 4.74
CA ASN A 91 6.28 24.04 4.14
C ASN A 91 4.93 23.62 3.53
N VAL A 92 4.76 22.35 3.16
CA VAL A 92 3.49 21.83 2.63
C VAL A 92 2.41 21.80 3.71
N LEU A 93 2.79 21.69 4.98
CA LEU A 93 1.86 21.72 6.12
C LEU A 93 1.26 23.11 6.37
N GLU A 94 1.91 24.16 5.87
CA GLU A 94 1.46 25.55 6.00
C GLU A 94 0.48 25.97 4.89
N ARG A 95 0.30 25.12 3.88
CA ARG A 95 -0.55 25.40 2.72
C ARG A 95 -2.03 25.47 3.10
N ASP A 96 -2.75 26.40 2.47
CA ASP A 96 -4.19 26.59 2.65
C ASP A 96 -5.03 25.43 2.09
N GLY A 97 -4.45 24.58 1.24
CA GLY A 97 -5.12 23.47 0.55
C GLY A 97 -6.07 23.91 -0.57
N VAL A 98 -6.18 25.21 -0.85
CA VAL A 98 -7.08 25.82 -1.83
C VAL A 98 -6.28 26.42 -2.99
N SER A 99 -5.40 27.37 -2.67
CA SER A 99 -4.49 28.02 -3.62
C SER A 99 -3.27 27.14 -3.84
N GLU A 100 -2.74 26.58 -2.74
CA GLU A 100 -1.60 25.67 -2.75
C GLU A 100 -2.07 24.28 -2.36
N LYS A 101 -2.04 23.35 -3.32
CA LYS A 101 -2.59 22.01 -3.09
C LYS A 101 -1.70 21.22 -2.15
N ILE A 102 -2.33 20.56 -1.19
CA ILE A 102 -1.70 19.51 -0.39
C ILE A 102 -1.66 18.22 -1.23
N PRO A 103 -0.50 17.54 -1.33
CA PRO A 103 -0.40 16.29 -2.06
C PRO A 103 -1.31 15.22 -1.45
N THR A 104 -1.79 14.33 -2.29
CA THR A 104 -2.61 13.20 -1.82
C THR A 104 -1.79 12.29 -0.91
N CYS A 105 -2.44 11.70 0.10
CA CYS A 105 -1.79 10.74 1.00
C CYS A 105 -1.11 9.60 0.24
N ASP A 106 -1.71 9.10 -0.85
CA ASP A 106 -1.11 8.04 -1.67
C ASP A 106 0.17 8.46 -2.39
N ALA A 107 0.28 9.72 -2.82
CA ALA A 107 1.50 10.25 -3.42
C ALA A 107 2.63 10.37 -2.39
N VAL A 108 2.32 10.84 -1.18
CA VAL A 108 3.30 10.95 -0.10
C VAL A 108 3.70 9.57 0.44
N ASP A 109 2.76 8.63 0.57
CA ASP A 109 3.04 7.22 0.91
C ASP A 109 3.99 6.60 -0.11
N TYR A 110 3.77 6.85 -1.41
CA TYR A 110 4.66 6.37 -2.47
C TYR A 110 6.08 6.91 -2.31
N PHE A 111 6.24 8.21 -2.08
CA PHE A 111 7.54 8.81 -1.78
C PHE A 111 8.20 8.20 -0.54
N ALA A 112 7.44 8.07 0.56
CA ALA A 112 7.94 7.52 1.81
C ALA A 112 8.40 6.06 1.67
N LYS A 113 7.73 5.27 0.82
CA LYS A 113 8.12 3.89 0.51
C LYS A 113 9.38 3.79 -0.33
N ALA A 114 9.54 4.68 -1.31
CA ALA A 114 10.77 4.79 -2.08
C ALA A 114 11.96 5.04 -1.13
N LEU A 115 11.85 6.01 -0.22
CA LEU A 115 12.91 6.28 0.77
C LEU A 115 13.22 5.13 1.74
N ARG A 116 12.33 4.15 1.89
CA ARG A 116 12.56 2.96 2.73
C ARG A 116 13.10 1.76 1.94
N GLY A 117 13.20 1.87 0.62
CA GLY A 117 13.60 0.78 -0.26
C GLY A 117 12.66 -0.42 -0.22
N GLU A 118 11.36 -0.18 -0.02
CA GLU A 118 10.38 -1.28 0.00
C GLU A 118 10.20 -1.86 -1.42
N PRO A 119 10.09 -3.20 -1.57
CA PRO A 119 9.74 -3.79 -2.85
C PRO A 119 8.33 -3.36 -3.28
N ALA A 120 8.06 -3.43 -4.58
CA ALA A 120 6.73 -3.16 -5.10
C ALA A 120 5.71 -4.21 -4.58
N ASN A 121 4.43 -3.87 -4.62
CA ASN A 121 3.35 -4.75 -4.13
C ASN A 121 3.28 -6.12 -4.84
N ASP A 122 3.83 -6.22 -6.04
CA ASP A 122 3.92 -7.45 -6.83
C ASP A 122 5.23 -8.22 -6.58
N GLY A 123 5.97 -7.80 -5.55
CA GLY A 123 7.25 -8.36 -5.14
C GLY A 123 8.45 -7.88 -5.96
N THR A 124 8.29 -6.89 -6.87
CA THR A 124 9.43 -6.39 -7.67
C THR A 124 10.48 -5.78 -6.75
N PRO A 125 11.76 -6.18 -6.85
CA PRO A 125 12.82 -5.64 -6.01
C PRO A 125 12.88 -4.12 -6.10
N TYR A 126 13.39 -3.52 -5.03
CA TYR A 126 13.75 -2.11 -5.05
C TYR A 126 15.18 -1.98 -5.53
N VAL A 127 15.41 -1.06 -6.47
CA VAL A 127 16.75 -0.64 -6.86
C VAL A 127 16.98 0.75 -6.28
N GLU A 128 18.08 0.92 -5.55
CA GLU A 128 18.44 2.21 -4.97
C GLU A 128 18.66 3.24 -6.10
N PRO A 129 17.84 4.29 -6.17
CA PRO A 129 17.96 5.33 -7.18
C PRO A 129 19.11 6.28 -6.84
N SER A 130 19.54 7.04 -7.84
CA SER A 130 20.43 8.18 -7.58
C SER A 130 19.74 9.29 -6.80
N ASP A 131 20.53 10.14 -6.15
CA ASP A 131 20.04 11.32 -5.42
C ASP A 131 19.20 12.25 -6.33
N ASP A 132 19.56 12.37 -7.60
CA ASP A 132 18.81 13.16 -8.59
C ASP A 132 17.39 12.62 -8.80
N VAL A 133 17.23 11.30 -8.91
CA VAL A 133 15.92 10.66 -9.06
C VAL A 133 15.07 10.86 -7.79
N ILE A 134 15.68 10.82 -6.61
CA ILE A 134 14.99 11.14 -5.35
C ILE A 134 14.57 12.61 -5.30
N ALA A 135 15.43 13.53 -5.74
CA ALA A 135 15.12 14.95 -5.79
C ALA A 135 13.98 15.25 -6.77
N GLU A 136 13.98 14.62 -7.96
CA GLU A 136 12.90 14.70 -8.94
C GLU A 136 11.58 14.13 -8.39
N LEU A 137 11.64 12.97 -7.72
CA LEU A 137 10.46 12.37 -7.10
C LEU A 137 9.90 13.29 -6.01
N ARG A 138 10.76 13.89 -5.18
CA ARG A 138 10.36 14.86 -4.15
C ARG A 138 9.66 16.06 -4.80
N ALA A 139 10.23 16.66 -5.83
CA ALA A 139 9.63 17.79 -6.53
C ALA A 139 8.28 17.43 -7.16
N ALA A 140 8.20 16.27 -7.82
CA ALA A 140 6.97 15.77 -8.43
C ALA A 140 5.83 15.55 -7.42
N VAL A 141 6.17 15.13 -6.19
CA VAL A 141 5.21 14.89 -5.12
C VAL A 141 4.80 16.19 -4.45
N PHE A 142 5.76 16.99 -3.97
CA PHE A 142 5.47 18.10 -3.06
C PHE A 142 5.29 19.45 -3.76
N GLU A 143 5.94 19.68 -4.90
CA GLU A 143 5.82 20.94 -5.65
C GLU A 143 4.78 20.82 -6.76
N GLU A 144 4.88 19.78 -7.59
CA GLU A 144 3.94 19.59 -8.71
C GLU A 144 2.60 18.96 -8.29
N GLY A 145 2.56 18.30 -7.13
CA GLY A 145 1.36 17.65 -6.61
C GLY A 145 0.85 16.52 -7.51
N LYS A 146 1.74 15.79 -8.20
CA LYS A 146 1.33 14.74 -9.15
C LYS A 146 0.53 13.63 -8.45
N PRO A 147 -0.52 13.09 -9.10
CA PRO A 147 -1.24 11.94 -8.58
C PRO A 147 -0.36 10.69 -8.60
N VAL A 148 -0.59 9.77 -7.64
CA VAL A 148 0.23 8.55 -7.47
C VAL A 148 0.37 7.70 -8.74
N GLN A 149 -0.63 7.68 -9.62
CA GLN A 149 -0.56 6.93 -10.88
C GLN A 149 0.44 7.53 -11.87
N ALA A 150 0.55 8.86 -11.92
CA ALA A 150 1.55 9.52 -12.75
C ALA A 150 2.95 9.29 -12.19
N LEU A 151 3.12 9.35 -10.86
CA LEU A 151 4.37 9.05 -10.18
C LEU A 151 4.84 7.61 -10.46
N ARG A 152 3.95 6.63 -10.29
CA ARG A 152 4.27 5.22 -10.59
C ARG A 152 4.69 5.01 -12.03
N ARG A 153 4.00 5.62 -12.99
CA ARG A 153 4.38 5.51 -14.41
C ARG A 153 5.76 6.10 -14.70
N GLN A 154 6.11 7.19 -14.02
CA GLN A 154 7.39 7.88 -14.21
C GLN A 154 8.55 7.16 -13.49
N PHE A 155 8.34 6.74 -12.25
CA PHE A 155 9.42 6.32 -11.35
C PHE A 155 9.50 4.81 -11.13
N ASN A 156 8.42 4.02 -11.35
CA ASN A 156 8.53 2.56 -11.20
C ASN A 156 9.60 1.93 -12.12
N PRO A 157 9.79 2.36 -13.38
CA PRO A 157 10.87 1.80 -14.21
C PRO A 157 12.27 1.99 -13.62
N LEU A 158 12.45 3.01 -12.78
CA LEU A 158 13.73 3.34 -12.12
C LEU A 158 13.86 2.66 -10.76
N LEU A 159 12.79 2.64 -9.96
CA LEU A 159 12.79 2.09 -8.60
C LEU A 159 12.51 0.59 -8.55
N HIS A 160 11.77 0.08 -9.53
CA HIS A 160 11.24 -1.28 -9.61
C HIS A 160 11.33 -1.80 -11.05
N PRO A 161 12.53 -1.88 -11.64
CA PRO A 161 12.70 -2.43 -12.98
C PRO A 161 12.17 -3.86 -13.02
N ARG A 162 11.38 -4.16 -14.05
CA ARG A 162 10.79 -5.48 -14.26
C ARG A 162 11.59 -6.23 -15.31
N THR A 163 11.97 -7.47 -15.01
CA THR A 163 12.57 -8.37 -15.99
C THR A 163 11.49 -9.08 -16.81
N ASP A 164 11.85 -9.55 -17.99
CA ASP A 164 10.95 -10.30 -18.87
C ASP A 164 10.43 -11.59 -18.20
N ALA A 165 11.29 -12.31 -17.46
CA ALA A 165 10.88 -13.50 -16.71
C ALA A 165 9.83 -13.18 -15.65
N ARG A 166 9.98 -12.04 -14.97
CA ARG A 166 9.01 -11.57 -13.96
C ARG A 166 7.67 -11.19 -14.58
N GLU A 167 7.68 -10.47 -15.71
CA GLU A 167 6.46 -10.14 -16.43
C GLU A 167 5.73 -11.41 -16.91
N ARG A 168 6.47 -12.38 -17.47
CA ARG A 168 5.95 -13.67 -17.88
C ARG A 168 5.31 -14.42 -16.71
N SER A 169 6.00 -14.51 -15.57
CA SER A 169 5.50 -15.16 -14.36
C SER A 169 4.19 -14.51 -13.86
N GLN A 170 4.11 -13.17 -13.85
CA GLN A 170 2.89 -12.45 -13.45
C GLN A 170 1.71 -12.69 -14.40
N VAL A 171 1.95 -12.79 -15.70
CA VAL A 171 0.88 -13.07 -16.69
C VAL A 171 0.30 -14.48 -16.45
N ILE A 172 1.18 -15.47 -16.25
CA ILE A 172 0.78 -16.86 -15.99
C ILE A 172 0.00 -16.95 -14.66
N ASP A 173 0.51 -16.34 -13.59
CA ASP A 173 -0.15 -16.35 -12.28
C ASP A 173 -1.56 -15.72 -12.31
N LYS A 174 -1.72 -14.61 -13.05
CA LYS A 174 -3.02 -13.97 -13.28
C LYS A 174 -3.99 -14.90 -14.02
N ALA A 175 -3.53 -15.56 -15.08
CA ALA A 175 -4.34 -16.50 -15.84
C ALA A 175 -4.75 -17.70 -14.96
N HIS A 176 -3.80 -18.28 -14.22
CA HIS A 176 -4.03 -19.38 -13.30
C HIS A 176 -5.08 -19.03 -12.24
N SER A 177 -4.93 -17.86 -11.60
CA SER A 177 -5.90 -17.34 -10.64
C SER A 177 -7.31 -17.12 -11.23
N ALA A 178 -7.40 -16.69 -12.49
CA ALA A 178 -8.69 -16.50 -13.16
C ALA A 178 -9.38 -17.84 -13.46
N VAL A 179 -8.65 -18.84 -13.95
CA VAL A 179 -9.14 -20.20 -14.21
C VAL A 179 -9.66 -20.84 -12.93
N ARG A 180 -8.89 -20.76 -11.83
CA ARG A 180 -9.30 -21.29 -10.52
C ARG A 180 -10.59 -20.64 -10.01
N ARG A 181 -10.72 -19.31 -10.16
CA ARG A 181 -11.96 -18.60 -9.78
C ARG A 181 -13.14 -19.03 -10.63
N LEU A 182 -12.97 -19.11 -11.95
CA LEU A 182 -14.04 -19.52 -12.87
C LEU A 182 -14.52 -20.94 -12.58
N THR A 183 -13.59 -21.87 -12.36
CA THR A 183 -13.89 -23.27 -12.01
C THR A 183 -14.75 -23.37 -10.75
N LYS A 184 -14.44 -22.57 -9.71
CA LYS A 184 -15.20 -22.54 -8.46
C LYS A 184 -16.62 -21.97 -8.63
N THR A 185 -16.78 -20.95 -9.47
CA THR A 185 -18.07 -20.27 -9.65
C THR A 185 -19.01 -21.01 -10.62
N LEU A 186 -18.46 -21.76 -11.59
CA LEU A 186 -19.23 -22.46 -12.63
C LEU A 186 -20.34 -23.37 -12.09
N GLY A 187 -20.09 -24.08 -10.98
CA GLY A 187 -21.08 -24.97 -10.36
C GLY A 187 -22.22 -24.25 -9.64
N GLN A 188 -22.17 -22.92 -9.52
CA GLN A 188 -23.16 -22.11 -8.81
C GLN A 188 -24.11 -21.36 -9.74
N ILE A 189 -23.93 -21.50 -11.07
CA ILE A 189 -24.72 -20.77 -12.06
C ILE A 189 -25.98 -21.57 -12.40
N GLU A 190 -27.13 -21.06 -11.97
CA GLU A 190 -28.44 -21.60 -12.33
C GLU A 190 -28.71 -21.45 -13.84
N GLY A 191 -29.40 -22.43 -14.43
CA GLY A 191 -29.77 -22.41 -15.85
C GLY A 191 -28.72 -22.99 -16.82
N LEU A 192 -27.54 -23.38 -16.34
CA LEU A 192 -26.58 -24.17 -17.14
C LEU A 192 -26.92 -25.66 -17.08
N SER A 193 -26.82 -26.36 -18.21
CA SER A 193 -26.97 -27.81 -18.22
C SER A 193 -25.75 -28.49 -17.56
N ALA A 194 -26.00 -29.59 -16.84
CA ALA A 194 -24.95 -30.36 -16.18
C ALA A 194 -23.83 -30.77 -17.16
N ALA A 195 -24.19 -31.22 -18.37
CA ALA A 195 -23.25 -31.60 -19.41
C ALA A 195 -22.36 -30.43 -19.87
N ARG A 196 -22.89 -29.20 -19.94
CA ARG A 196 -22.09 -28.01 -20.27
C ARG A 196 -21.11 -27.67 -19.15
N VAL A 197 -21.57 -27.73 -17.91
CA VAL A 197 -20.73 -27.46 -16.73
C VAL A 197 -19.58 -28.46 -16.67
N GLU A 198 -19.86 -29.76 -16.83
CA GLU A 198 -18.84 -30.82 -16.83
C GLU A 198 -17.81 -30.64 -17.96
N GLN A 199 -18.28 -30.34 -19.18
CA GLN A 199 -17.38 -30.10 -20.32
C GLN A 199 -16.43 -28.92 -20.06
N VAL A 200 -16.96 -27.79 -19.58
CA VAL A 200 -16.15 -26.59 -19.33
C VAL A 200 -15.22 -26.81 -18.14
N GLN A 201 -15.68 -27.47 -17.08
CA GLN A 201 -14.84 -27.82 -15.93
C GLN A 201 -13.68 -28.74 -16.35
N GLY A 202 -13.93 -29.74 -17.19
CA GLY A 202 -12.87 -30.59 -17.73
C GLY A 202 -11.81 -29.80 -18.50
N ALA A 203 -12.25 -28.88 -19.38
CA ALA A 203 -11.32 -28.01 -20.13
C ALA A 203 -10.54 -27.06 -19.21
N LEU A 204 -11.18 -26.49 -18.18
CA LEU A 204 -10.52 -25.62 -17.22
C LEU A 204 -9.53 -26.36 -16.33
N LEU A 205 -9.81 -27.61 -15.95
CA LEU A 205 -8.87 -28.45 -15.20
C LEU A 205 -7.62 -28.78 -16.03
N ALA A 206 -7.79 -29.09 -17.31
CA ALA A 206 -6.66 -29.30 -18.22
C ALA A 206 -5.82 -28.02 -18.36
N LEU A 207 -6.46 -26.89 -18.62
CA LEU A 207 -5.78 -25.59 -18.68
C LEU A 207 -5.10 -25.23 -17.36
N GLN A 208 -5.69 -25.57 -16.22
CA GLN A 208 -5.08 -25.33 -14.92
C GLN A 208 -3.78 -26.13 -14.76
N ALA A 209 -3.75 -27.39 -15.17
CA ALA A 209 -2.53 -28.21 -15.14
C ALA A 209 -1.43 -27.64 -16.06
N ASP A 210 -1.78 -27.16 -17.26
CA ASP A 210 -0.84 -26.50 -18.17
C ASP A 210 -0.27 -25.22 -17.54
N LEU A 211 -1.13 -24.41 -16.92
CA LEU A 211 -0.73 -23.17 -16.24
C LEU A 211 0.12 -23.44 -14.99
N ASP A 212 -0.15 -24.50 -14.24
CA ASP A 212 0.66 -24.92 -13.08
C ASP A 212 2.09 -25.30 -13.53
N ALA A 213 2.23 -26.05 -14.62
CA ALA A 213 3.53 -26.39 -15.19
C ALA A 213 4.29 -25.16 -15.69
N LEU A 214 3.61 -24.28 -16.43
CA LEU A 214 4.18 -23.01 -16.91
C LEU A 214 4.59 -22.09 -15.77
N LEU A 215 3.80 -22.04 -14.69
CA LEU A 215 4.09 -21.21 -13.52
C LEU A 215 5.31 -21.74 -12.75
N ALA A 216 5.45 -23.06 -12.63
CA ALA A 216 6.62 -23.68 -12.03
C ALA A 216 7.89 -23.32 -12.82
N GLN A 217 7.85 -23.43 -14.15
CA GLN A 217 8.95 -23.05 -15.02
C GLN A 217 9.28 -21.55 -14.90
N ALA A 218 8.27 -20.67 -15.00
CA ALA A 218 8.49 -19.22 -14.94
C ALA A 218 9.02 -18.77 -13.58
N LYS A 219 8.67 -19.45 -12.48
CA LYS A 219 9.26 -19.19 -11.15
C LYS A 219 10.71 -19.64 -11.06
N GLN A 220 11.06 -20.74 -11.71
CA GLN A 220 12.45 -21.19 -11.76
C GLN A 220 13.31 -20.22 -12.58
N GLU A 221 12.87 -19.84 -13.78
CA GLU A 221 13.54 -18.84 -14.63
C GLU A 221 13.75 -17.52 -13.86
N LEU A 222 12.71 -17.05 -13.15
CA LEU A 222 12.80 -15.84 -12.33
C LEU A 222 13.82 -15.97 -11.19
N ALA A 223 13.86 -17.12 -10.51
CA ALA A 223 14.80 -17.36 -9.43
C ALA A 223 16.26 -17.46 -9.92
N GLU A 224 16.47 -18.02 -11.11
CA GLU A 224 17.78 -18.10 -11.75
C GLU A 224 18.29 -16.70 -12.17
N GLU A 225 17.43 -15.87 -12.78
CA GLU A 225 17.76 -14.47 -13.11
C GLU A 225 18.07 -13.65 -11.84
N GLU A 226 17.20 -13.71 -10.84
CA GLU A 226 17.38 -12.94 -9.59
C GLU A 226 18.60 -13.40 -8.78
N GLY A 227 18.93 -14.70 -8.84
CA GLY A 227 20.15 -15.24 -8.23
C GLY A 227 21.42 -14.79 -8.96
N SER A 228 21.40 -14.81 -10.30
CA SER A 228 22.52 -14.36 -11.14
C SER A 228 22.80 -12.87 -10.94
N ASP A 229 21.77 -12.03 -10.90
CA ASP A 229 21.91 -10.58 -10.69
C ASP A 229 22.46 -10.26 -9.29
N ALA A 230 22.09 -11.05 -8.27
CA ALA A 230 22.61 -10.91 -6.92
C ALA A 230 24.10 -11.29 -6.80
N GLU A 231 24.54 -12.32 -7.51
CA GLU A 231 25.95 -12.76 -7.55
C GLU A 231 26.82 -11.74 -8.31
N ALA A 232 26.35 -11.24 -9.46
CA ALA A 232 27.02 -10.21 -10.23
C ALA A 232 27.15 -8.87 -9.48
N ALA A 233 26.13 -8.48 -8.71
CA ALA A 233 26.18 -7.27 -7.88
C ALA A 233 27.18 -7.40 -6.71
N GLN A 234 27.37 -8.61 -6.17
CA GLN A 234 28.37 -8.85 -5.12
C GLN A 234 29.79 -8.78 -5.67
N ASP A 235 30.07 -9.38 -6.82
CA ASP A 235 31.41 -9.34 -7.44
C ASP A 235 31.85 -7.90 -7.79
N GLN A 236 30.94 -7.06 -8.30
CA GLN A 236 31.23 -5.64 -8.57
C GLN A 236 31.47 -4.83 -7.30
N ALA A 237 30.86 -5.19 -6.17
CA ALA A 237 31.09 -4.53 -4.88
C ALA A 237 32.49 -4.86 -4.32
N TRP A 238 33.05 -6.04 -4.61
CA TRP A 238 34.41 -6.42 -4.19
C TRP A 238 35.51 -5.76 -5.02
N GLU A 239 35.28 -5.50 -6.32
CA GLU A 239 36.27 -4.84 -7.20
C GLU A 239 36.51 -3.36 -6.85
N HIS A 240 35.58 -2.69 -6.15
CA HIS A 240 35.72 -1.29 -5.74
C HIS A 240 36.35 -1.08 -4.35
N VAL A 241 36.74 -2.15 -3.66
CA VAL A 241 37.37 -2.10 -2.31
C VAL A 241 38.86 -2.53 -2.33
N GLY A 242 39.41 -2.88 -3.50
CA GLY A 242 40.84 -3.20 -3.70
C GLY A 242 41.64 -2.06 -4.32
#